data_AF-A0A951LUP8-F1
#
_entry.id   AF-A0A951LUP8-F1
#
_cell.length_a   1.000
_cell.length_b   1.000
_cell.length_c   1.000
_cell.angle_alpha   90.00
_cell.angle_beta   90.00
_cell.angle_gamma   90.00
#
_symmetry.space_group_name_H-M   'P 1'
#
loop_
_entity.id
_entity.type
_entity.pdbx_description
1 polymer ?
#
loop_
_entity_poly.entity_id
_entity_poly.type
_entity_poly.pdbx_seq_one_letter_code
_entity_poly.pdbx_strand_id
1 'polypeptide(L)' 'MPAGERTILIVEDDKSFLQRLAKAMESRGFRVTAAETVAEGLRQVESAAPAFAV' A
#
# COMPACT_ATOMS: atom_id res chain seq x y z
N MET A 1 -1.55 17.07 -11.26
CA MET A 1 -2.34 16.15 -10.43
C MET A 1 -1.88 16.32 -8.99
N PRO A 2 -2.76 16.66 -8.04
CA PRO A 2 -2.34 16.99 -6.67
C PRO A 2 -1.73 15.75 -6.01
N ALA A 3 -0.65 15.96 -5.26
CA ALA A 3 0.22 14.90 -4.75
C ALA A 3 -0.43 13.98 -3.69
N GLY A 4 -1.68 14.22 -3.27
CA GLY A 4 -2.36 13.50 -2.19
C GLY A 4 -3.16 12.27 -2.62
N GLU A 5 -3.53 12.12 -3.90
CA GLU A 5 -4.52 11.10 -4.33
C GLU A 5 -3.91 9.73 -4.70
N ARG A 6 -2.58 9.60 -4.74
CA ARG A 6 -1.92 8.36 -5.18
C ARG A 6 -1.32 7.59 -4.02
N THR A 7 -2.03 7.40 -2.92
CA THR A 7 -1.59 6.49 -1.83
C THR A 7 -2.30 5.15 -1.95
N ILE A 8 -1.57 4.05 -1.76
CA ILE A 8 -2.12 2.70 -1.77
C ILE A 8 -1.59 1.90 -0.59
N LEU A 9 -2.48 1.18 0.11
CA LEU A 9 -2.13 0.13 1.05
C LEU A 9 -2.24 -1.22 0.35
N ILE A 10 -1.22 -2.07 0.49
CA ILE A 10 -1.22 -3.45 -0.01
C ILE A 10 -1.06 -4.37 1.21
N VAL A 11 -2.00 -5.29 1.41
CA VAL A 11 -1.92 -6.31 2.46
C VAL A 11 -1.74 -7.69 1.82
N GLU A 12 -0.60 -8.33 2.03
CA GLU A 12 -0.24 -9.59 1.36
C GLU A 12 0.72 -10.42 2.22
N ASP A 13 0.48 -11.73 2.36
CA ASP A 13 1.28 -12.61 3.22
C ASP A 13 2.51 -13.21 2.49
N ASP A 14 2.50 -13.25 1.16
CA ASP A 14 3.69 -13.54 0.36
C ASP A 14 4.55 -12.28 0.13
N LYS A 15 5.62 -12.17 0.93
CA LYS A 15 6.64 -11.10 0.84
C LYS A 15 7.21 -10.90 -0.57
N SER A 16 7.41 -11.98 -1.33
CA SER A 16 7.98 -11.90 -2.68
C SER A 16 6.97 -11.28 -3.65
N PHE A 17 5.70 -11.60 -3.50
CA PHE A 17 4.63 -11.00 -4.32
C PHE A 17 4.36 -9.55 -3.90
N LEU A 18 4.29 -9.28 -2.60
CA LEU A 18 4.13 -7.93 -2.04
C LEU A 18 5.19 -6.97 -2.58
N GLN A 19 6.46 -7.37 -2.60
CA GLN A 19 7.55 -6.54 -3.14
C GLN A 19 7.40 -6.28 -4.65
N ARG A 20 7.00 -7.28 -5.43
CA ARG A 20 6.77 -7.11 -6.88
C ARG A 20 5.62 -6.14 -7.13
N LEU A 21 4.52 -6.28 -6.38
CA LEU A 21 3.35 -5.43 -6.53
C LEU A 21 3.63 -3.99 -6.08
N ALA A 22 4.31 -3.81 -4.94
CA ALA A 22 4.72 -2.51 -4.45
C ALA A 22 5.57 -1.76 -5.49
N LYS A 23 6.60 -2.41 -6.04
CA LYS A 23 7.45 -1.80 -7.07
C LYS A 23 6.66 -1.43 -8.33
N ALA A 24 5.70 -2.25 -8.73
CA ALA A 24 4.84 -1.95 -9.87
C ALA A 24 3.93 -0.74 -9.59
N MET A 25 3.37 -0.61 -8.39
CA MET A 25 2.54 0.53 -8.00
C MET A 25 3.36 1.82 -7.86
N GLU A 26 4.55 1.76 -7.28
CA GLU A 26 5.49 2.88 -7.23
C GLU A 26 5.85 3.38 -8.64
N SER A 27 6.10 2.47 -9.59
CA SER A 27 6.39 2.84 -10.98
C SER A 27 5.23 3.55 -11.68
N ARG A 28 3.98 3.33 -11.22
CA ARG A 28 2.77 4.02 -11.68
C ARG A 28 2.55 5.35 -10.95
N GLY A 29 3.44 5.70 -10.03
CA GLY A 29 3.44 6.94 -9.26
C GLY A 29 2.56 6.89 -8.01
N PHE A 30 2.30 5.70 -7.47
CA PHE A 30 1.69 5.55 -6.15
C PHE A 30 2.73 5.63 -5.04
N ARG A 31 2.37 6.24 -3.91
CA ARG A 31 3.03 6.04 -2.62
C ARG A 31 2.44 4.78 -2.00
N VAL A 32 3.26 3.75 -1.89
CA VAL A 32 2.83 2.44 -1.40
C VAL A 32 3.11 2.34 0.09
N THR A 33 2.13 1.83 0.82
CA THR A 33 2.28 1.32 2.17
C THR A 33 2.00 -0.19 2.09
N ALA A 34 2.89 -1.00 2.67
CA ALA A 34 2.81 -2.45 2.60
C ALA A 34 2.60 -3.02 4.00
N ALA A 35 1.81 -4.07 4.09
CA ALA A 35 1.55 -4.81 5.32
C ALA A 35 1.57 -6.31 5.03
N GLU A 36 2.22 -7.09 5.90
CA GLU A 36 2.31 -8.55 5.74
C GLU A 36 1.13 -9.27 6.42
N THR A 37 0.31 -8.54 7.18
CA THR A 37 -0.87 -9.06 7.87
C THR A 37 -2.01 -8.05 7.90
N VAL A 38 -3.25 -8.54 8.02
CA VAL A 38 -4.44 -7.70 8.17
C VAL A 38 -4.33 -6.79 9.40
N ALA A 39 -3.79 -7.30 10.51
CA ALA A 39 -3.62 -6.50 11.73
C ALA A 39 -2.63 -5.33 11.56
N GLU A 40 -1.61 -5.49 10.72
CA GLU A 40 -0.73 -4.39 10.34
C GLU A 40 -1.43 -3.41 9.40
N GLY A 41 -2.16 -3.92 8.40
CA GLY A 41 -2.93 -3.08 7.47
C GLY A 41 -3.96 -2.20 8.20
N LEU A 42 -4.71 -2.76 9.16
CA LEU A 42 -5.67 -2.03 9.97
C LEU A 42 -5.01 -0.88 10.76
N ARG A 43 -3.87 -1.14 11.40
CA ARG A 43 -3.10 -0.12 12.13
C ARG A 43 -2.62 1.01 11.20
N GLN A 44 -2.25 0.68 9.97
CA GLN A 44 -1.84 1.68 8.98
C GLN A 44 -3.03 2.53 8.52
N VAL A 45 -4.21 1.94 8.30
CA VAL A 45 -5.45 2.67 7.97
C VAL A 45 -5.84 3.63 9.08
N GLU A 46 -5.75 3.21 10.34
CA GLU A 46 -6.01 4.07 11.51
C GLU A 46 -5.05 5.25 11.60
N SER A 47 -3.78 5.04 11.22
CA SER A 47 -2.74 6.07 11.25
C SER A 47 -2.85 7.06 10.09
N ALA A 48 -3.14 6.56 8.89
CA ALA A 48 -3.32 7.35 7.68
C ALA A 48 -4.16 6.56 6.66
N ALA A 49 -5.40 7.00 6.44
CA ALA A 49 -6.27 6.37 5.45
C ALA A 49 -5.67 6.52 4.03
N PRO A 50 -5.39 5.41 3.32
CA PRO A 50 -4.91 5.47 1.94
C PRO A 50 -6.07 5.79 0.98
N ALA A 51 -5.76 6.32 -0.20
CA ALA A 51 -6.76 6.56 -1.24
C ALA A 51 -7.26 5.24 -1.86
N PHE A 52 -6.42 4.20 -1.86
CA PHE A 52 -6.73 2.86 -2.34
C PHE A 52 -6.20 1.81 -1.37
N ALA A 53 -6.89 0.67 -1.28
CA ALA A 53 -6.42 -0.49 -0.54
C ALA A 53 -6.69 -1.75 -1.36
N VAL A 54 -5.73 -2.67 -1.38
CA VAL A 54 -5.86 -3.99 -2.01
C VAL A 54 -5.33 -5.07 -1.08
#